data_AF-A0A7X9IQW9-F1
#
_entry.id   AF-A0A7X9IQW9-F1
#
_cell.length_a   1.000
_cell.length_b   1.000
_cell.length_c   1.000
_cell.angle_alpha   90.00
_cell.angle_beta   90.00
_cell.angle_gamma   90.00
#
_symmetry.space_group_name_H-M   'P 1'
#
loop_
_entity.id
_entity.type
_entity.pdbx_description
1 polymer ?
#
loop_
_entity_poly.entity_id
_entity_poly.type
_entity_poly.pdbx_seq_one_letter_code
_entity_poly.pdbx_strand_id
1 'polypeptide(L)'
;MQSFFNSISNVVSNVNVSRVTNLKTVTPTGYNVQMKSTSSKHFNYVEKSTDSPNFLNYLTNSINGTNNALVNAEFLQQQLIEDPDNTNIDEVTIAAKEAEIALNLTKSVINKLITGYKELINIR
;
A
#
# COMPACT_ATOMS: atom_id res chain seq x y z
N MET A 1 -25.33 -29.35 -47.40
CA MET A 1 -24.53 -29.21 -46.17
C MET A 1 -24.79 -27.92 -45.37
N GLN A 2 -25.48 -26.90 -45.89
CA GLN A 2 -25.82 -25.69 -45.12
C GLN A 2 -27.07 -25.81 -44.23
N SER A 3 -27.93 -26.80 -44.46
CA SER A 3 -29.16 -27.02 -43.68
C SER A 3 -28.94 -27.72 -42.33
N PHE A 4 -27.84 -28.46 -42.18
CA PHE A 4 -27.51 -29.16 -40.92
C PHE A 4 -27.00 -28.20 -39.84
N PHE A 5 -26.26 -27.15 -40.21
CA PHE A 5 -25.76 -26.15 -39.25
C PHE A 5 -26.88 -25.30 -38.64
N ASN A 6 -27.92 -24.98 -39.40
CA ASN A 6 -29.07 -24.22 -38.88
C ASN A 6 -29.94 -25.02 -37.91
N SER A 7 -29.88 -26.36 -37.94
CA SER A 7 -30.59 -27.20 -36.98
C SER A 7 -29.92 -27.20 -35.59
N ILE A 8 -28.59 -27.07 -35.53
CA ILE A 8 -27.85 -27.14 -34.27
C ILE A 8 -27.96 -25.81 -33.49
N SER A 9 -28.01 -24.67 -34.19
CA SER A 9 -28.24 -23.36 -33.56
C SER A 9 -29.59 -23.28 -32.83
N ASN A 10 -30.63 -23.99 -33.31
CA ASN A 10 -31.95 -24.00 -32.70
C ASN A 10 -32.09 -24.98 -31.53
N VAL A 11 -31.15 -25.92 -31.36
CA VAL A 11 -31.16 -26.88 -30.24
C VAL A 11 -30.51 -26.26 -29.00
N VAL A 12 -29.53 -25.37 -29.15
CA VAL A 12 -28.84 -24.71 -28.02
C VAL A 12 -29.73 -23.66 -27.32
N SER A 13 -30.71 -23.08 -28.01
CA SER A 13 -31.65 -22.11 -27.43
C SER A 13 -32.75 -22.73 -26.55
N ASN A 14 -32.89 -24.06 -26.52
CA ASN A 14 -33.98 -24.75 -25.82
C ASN A 14 -33.57 -25.51 -24.55
N VAL A 15 -32.33 -25.33 -24.06
CA VAL A 15 -31.96 -25.84 -22.73
C VAL A 15 -32.52 -24.89 -21.67
N ASN A 16 -33.78 -25.13 -21.29
CA ASN A 16 -34.40 -24.55 -20.11
C ASN A 16 -33.62 -24.97 -18.86
N VAL A 17 -32.70 -24.11 -18.41
CA VAL A 17 -32.11 -24.22 -17.08
C VAL A 17 -33.14 -23.74 -16.07
N SER A 18 -34.05 -24.62 -15.67
CA SER A 18 -34.98 -24.39 -14.57
C SER A 18 -34.18 -24.17 -13.27
N ARG A 19 -33.84 -22.91 -12.98
CA ARG A 19 -33.25 -22.50 -11.70
C ARG A 19 -34.27 -22.77 -10.60
N VAL A 20 -33.97 -23.74 -9.75
CA VAL A 20 -34.61 -23.95 -8.45
C VAL A 20 -34.54 -22.64 -7.67
N THR A 21 -35.65 -21.92 -7.61
CA THR A 21 -35.77 -20.63 -6.90
C THR A 21 -36.89 -20.75 -5.89
N ASN A 22 -36.69 -21.55 -4.84
CA ASN A 22 -37.54 -21.50 -3.65
C ASN A 22 -36.73 -21.85 -2.39
N LEU A 23 -35.74 -21.00 -2.08
CA LEU A 23 -35.22 -20.92 -0.72
C LEU A 23 -36.02 -19.84 -0.01
N LYS A 24 -36.96 -20.24 0.85
CA LYS A 24 -37.68 -19.32 1.73
C LYS A 24 -36.68 -18.81 2.78
N THR A 25 -36.05 -17.67 2.52
CA THR A 25 -35.18 -16.98 3.47
C THR A 25 -36.03 -16.41 4.60
N VAL A 26 -36.03 -17.09 5.75
CA VAL A 26 -36.54 -16.51 7.01
C VAL A 26 -35.50 -15.49 7.46
N THR A 27 -35.75 -14.21 7.20
CA THR A 27 -34.96 -13.13 7.80
C THR A 27 -35.37 -13.01 9.27
N PRO A 28 -34.44 -13.11 10.24
CA PRO A 28 -34.78 -12.88 11.63
C PRO A 28 -35.35 -11.47 11.79
N THR A 29 -36.55 -11.37 12.37
CA THR A 29 -37.18 -10.10 12.71
C THR A 29 -36.45 -9.51 13.92
N GLY A 30 -35.45 -8.68 13.66
CA GLY A 30 -34.75 -7.88 14.67
C GLY A 30 -35.00 -6.39 14.44
N TYR A 31 -34.95 -5.59 15.51
CA TYR A 31 -34.96 -4.14 15.38
C TYR A 31 -33.55 -3.65 15.03
N ASN A 32 -33.42 -3.00 13.87
CA ASN A 32 -32.19 -2.28 13.52
C ASN A 32 -32.13 -0.98 14.33
N VAL A 33 -31.43 -1.01 15.46
CA VAL A 33 -31.16 0.21 16.25
C VAL A 33 -29.98 0.94 15.62
N GLN A 34 -30.26 2.05 14.95
CA GLN A 34 -29.21 2.95 14.47
C GLN A 34 -28.77 3.86 15.63
N MET A 35 -27.49 3.79 15.99
CA MET A 35 -26.94 4.68 17.02
C MET A 35 -26.80 6.10 16.44
N LYS A 36 -27.48 7.08 17.04
CA LYS A 36 -27.26 8.49 16.72
C LYS A 36 -26.01 8.95 17.47
N SER A 37 -24.99 9.39 16.72
CA SER A 37 -23.80 9.99 17.31
C SER A 37 -24.05 11.46 17.67
N THR A 38 -23.69 11.88 18.88
CA THR A 38 -23.77 13.27 19.34
C THR A 38 -22.66 14.16 18.73
N SER A 39 -21.59 13.56 18.19
CA SER A 39 -20.44 14.27 17.62
C SER A 39 -19.83 13.52 16.45
N SER A 40 -19.31 14.23 15.44
CA SER A 40 -18.67 13.65 14.26
C SER A 40 -17.39 12.84 14.54
N LYS A 41 -16.84 12.96 15.76
CA LYS A 41 -15.67 12.19 16.22
C LYS A 41 -16.02 10.94 17.04
N HIS A 42 -17.32 10.70 17.28
CA HIS A 42 -17.78 9.48 17.94
C HIS A 42 -17.97 8.38 16.89
N PHE A 43 -17.50 7.19 17.25
CA PHE A 43 -17.15 6.09 16.33
C PHE A 43 -15.96 6.44 15.45
N ASN A 44 -15.16 5.43 15.14
CA ASN A 44 -13.89 5.49 14.41
C ASN A 44 -14.10 5.92 12.94
N TYR A 45 -14.69 7.09 12.73
CA TYR A 45 -14.84 7.77 11.47
C TYR A 45 -13.48 8.35 11.13
N VAL A 46 -12.64 7.50 10.55
CA VAL A 46 -11.53 7.95 9.74
C VAL A 46 -12.19 8.45 8.46
N GLU A 47 -12.25 9.77 8.27
CA GLU A 47 -12.47 10.32 6.95
C GLU A 47 -11.46 9.66 6.03
N LYS A 48 -11.95 8.84 5.10
CA LYS A 48 -11.09 8.26 4.06
C LYS A 48 -10.61 9.46 3.25
N SER A 49 -9.40 9.95 3.54
CA SER A 49 -8.76 10.97 2.73
C SER A 49 -8.76 10.42 1.30
N THR A 50 -9.40 11.14 0.39
CA THR A 50 -9.43 10.80 -1.03
C THR A 50 -8.03 10.79 -1.64
N ASP A 51 -7.09 11.45 -0.97
CA ASP A 51 -5.65 11.31 -1.17
C ASP A 51 -5.13 10.19 -0.26
N SER A 52 -5.20 8.95 -0.75
CA SER A 52 -4.33 7.89 -0.24
C SER A 52 -3.03 7.99 -1.04
N PRO A 53 -1.96 8.61 -0.51
CA PRO A 53 -0.69 8.70 -1.23
C PRO A 53 -0.25 7.34 -1.75
N ASN A 54 0.07 7.30 -3.04
CA ASN A 54 0.56 6.10 -3.71
C ASN A 54 1.78 5.56 -2.95
N PHE A 55 1.90 4.24 -2.81
CA PHE A 55 3.10 3.59 -2.26
C PHE A 55 4.38 4.12 -2.92
N LEU A 56 4.35 4.38 -4.23
CA LEU A 56 5.47 4.98 -4.95
C LEU A 56 5.84 6.35 -4.38
N ASN A 57 4.86 7.19 -4.05
CA ASN A 57 5.11 8.51 -3.45
C ASN A 57 5.76 8.38 -2.07
N TYR A 58 5.29 7.43 -1.24
CA TYR A 58 5.92 7.14 0.05
C TYR A 58 7.35 6.65 -0.09
N LEU A 59 7.61 5.78 -1.08
CA LEU A 59 8.94 5.27 -1.35
C LEU A 59 9.87 6.40 -1.83
N THR A 60 9.43 7.21 -2.79
CA THR A 60 10.18 8.37 -3.28
C THR A 60 10.47 9.36 -2.15
N ASN A 61 9.48 9.66 -1.31
CA ASN A 61 9.67 10.53 -0.15
C ASN A 61 10.67 9.94 0.86
N SER A 62 10.62 8.63 1.11
CA SER A 62 11.57 7.95 2.01
C SER A 62 13.00 7.95 1.46
N ILE A 63 13.18 7.77 0.15
CA ILE A 63 14.48 7.87 -0.52
C ILE A 63 15.02 9.29 -0.40
N ASN A 64 14.19 10.30 -0.67
CA ASN A 64 14.58 11.70 -0.49
C ASN A 64 14.93 12.02 0.97
N GLY A 65 14.18 11.47 1.93
CA GLY A 65 14.47 11.58 3.36
C GLY A 65 15.83 10.95 3.73
N THR A 66 16.16 9.79 3.16
CA THR A 66 17.47 9.16 3.36
C THR A 66 18.60 10.01 2.78
N ASN A 67 18.41 10.60 1.60
CA ASN A 67 19.39 11.52 1.01
C ASN A 67 19.62 12.75 1.90
N ASN A 68 18.55 13.34 2.44
CA ASN A 68 18.66 14.47 3.35
C ASN A 68 19.41 14.09 4.65
N ALA A 69 19.17 12.89 5.19
CA ALA A 69 19.90 12.39 6.35
C ALA A 69 21.41 12.24 6.06
N LEU A 70 21.77 11.72 4.88
CA LEU A 70 23.17 11.61 4.43
C LEU A 70 23.84 12.99 4.31
N VAL A 71 23.18 13.94 3.62
CA VAL A 71 23.70 15.30 3.45
C VAL A 71 23.88 15.99 4.81
N ASN A 72 22.93 15.83 5.73
CA ASN A 72 23.03 16.41 7.06
C ASN A 72 24.20 15.79 7.86
N ALA A 73 24.38 14.48 7.79
CA ALA A 73 25.51 13.80 8.43
C ALA A 73 26.86 14.29 7.89
N GLU A 74 26.98 14.43 6.56
CA GLU A 74 28.19 14.97 5.91
C GLU A 74 28.44 16.42 6.31
N PHE A 75 27.39 17.25 6.34
CA PHE A 75 27.49 18.66 6.72
C PHE A 75 27.94 18.84 8.18
N LEU A 76 27.39 18.05 9.11
CA LEU A 76 27.81 18.06 10.51
C LEU A 76 29.23 17.54 10.67
N GLN A 77 29.59 16.49 9.92
CA GLN A 77 30.96 15.97 9.91
C GLN A 77 31.96 16.99 9.36
N GLN A 78 31.58 17.77 8.35
CA GLN A 78 32.43 18.83 7.81
C GLN A 78 32.62 19.97 8.82
N GLN A 79 31.55 20.40 9.49
CA GLN A 79 31.66 21.43 10.53
C GLN A 79 32.54 20.98 11.70
N LEU A 80 32.50 19.69 12.07
CA LEU A 80 33.39 19.15 13.09
C LEU A 80 34.86 19.22 12.70
N ILE A 81 35.17 19.06 11.41
CA ILE A 81 36.53 19.16 10.88
C ILE A 81 36.99 20.63 10.82
N GLU A 82 36.09 21.54 10.43
CA GLU A 82 36.38 22.97 10.26
C GLU A 82 36.47 23.74 11.59
N ASP A 83 35.59 23.44 12.54
CA ASP A 83 35.52 24.08 13.86
C ASP A 83 35.19 23.04 14.97
N PRO A 84 36.21 22.35 15.50
CA PRO A 84 36.02 21.29 16.48
C PRO A 84 35.60 21.80 17.87
N ASP A 85 35.82 23.07 18.19
CA ASP A 85 35.52 23.64 19.52
C ASP A 85 34.07 24.13 19.64
N ASN A 86 33.38 24.30 18.51
CA ASN A 86 32.04 24.88 18.43
C ASN A 86 30.96 23.85 18.02
N THR A 87 31.34 22.60 17.78
CA THR A 87 30.43 21.52 17.35
C THR A 87 30.42 20.37 18.35
N ASN A 88 29.24 19.76 18.52
CA ASN A 88 29.08 18.61 19.40
C ASN A 88 29.33 17.30 18.65
N ILE A 89 30.36 16.56 19.06
CA ILE A 89 30.69 15.23 18.51
C ILE A 89 29.52 14.24 18.60
N ASP A 90 28.68 14.36 19.63
CA ASP A 90 27.52 13.49 19.82
C ASP A 90 26.48 13.71 18.72
N GLU A 91 26.25 14.96 18.29
CA GLU A 91 25.30 15.29 17.24
C GLU A 91 25.76 14.76 15.89
N VAL A 92 27.05 14.89 15.58
CA VAL A 92 27.66 14.32 14.36
C VAL A 92 27.52 12.80 14.37
N THR A 93 27.76 12.17 15.52
CA THR A 93 27.65 10.71 15.67
C THR A 93 26.21 10.25 15.51
N ILE A 94 25.25 10.94 16.14
CA ILE A 94 23.82 10.65 16.01
C ILE A 94 23.38 10.79 14.56
N ALA A 95 23.75 11.89 13.89
CA ALA A 95 23.41 12.13 12.49
C ALA A 95 24.01 11.07 11.57
N ALA A 96 25.28 10.69 11.77
CA ALA A 96 25.92 9.63 11.01
C ALA A 96 25.19 8.28 11.20
N LYS A 97 24.76 7.96 12.42
CA LYS A 97 24.02 6.72 12.71
C LYS A 97 22.61 6.73 12.15
N GLU A 98 21.90 7.85 12.24
CA GLU A 98 20.59 8.02 11.62
C GLU A 98 20.67 7.79 10.10
N ALA A 99 21.65 8.42 9.45
CA ALA A 99 21.89 8.27 8.02
C ALA A 99 22.25 6.82 7.63
N GLU A 100 23.11 6.15 8.41
CA GLU A 100 23.48 4.75 8.21
C GLU A 100 22.26 3.82 8.30
N ILE A 101 21.42 3.99 9.33
CA ILE A 101 20.21 3.20 9.54
C ILE A 101 19.20 3.45 8.41
N ALA A 102 18.96 4.71 8.05
CA ALA A 102 18.06 5.09 6.96
C ALA A 102 18.50 4.48 5.63
N LEU A 103 19.80 4.51 5.34
CA LEU A 103 20.38 3.90 4.14
C LEU A 103 20.19 2.38 4.13
N ASN A 104 20.45 1.71 5.25
CA ASN A 104 20.29 0.26 5.36
C ASN A 104 18.83 -0.18 5.22
N LEU A 105 17.89 0.57 5.81
CA LEU A 105 16.46 0.35 5.64
C LEU A 105 16.06 0.48 4.16
N THR A 106 16.45 1.59 3.52
CA THR A 106 16.14 1.86 2.11
C THR A 106 16.72 0.78 1.20
N LYS A 107 17.97 0.34 1.43
CA LYS A 107 18.57 -0.79 0.72
C LYS A 107 17.75 -2.07 0.88
N SER A 108 17.31 -2.39 2.10
CA SER A 108 16.48 -3.57 2.37
C SER A 108 15.14 -3.54 1.62
N VAL A 109 14.47 -2.39 1.59
CA VAL A 109 13.22 -2.19 0.86
C VAL A 109 13.44 -2.35 -0.64
N ILE A 110 14.44 -1.68 -1.21
CA ILE A 110 14.77 -1.77 -2.65
C ILE A 110 15.10 -3.22 -3.03
N ASN A 111 15.87 -3.94 -2.21
CA ASN A 111 16.18 -5.34 -2.46
C ASN A 111 14.91 -6.21 -2.50
N LYS A 112 13.98 -6.01 -1.56
CA LYS A 112 12.69 -6.72 -1.56
C LYS A 112 11.86 -6.41 -2.79
N LEU A 113 11.85 -5.15 -3.25
CA LEU A 113 11.15 -4.75 -4.48
C LEU A 113 11.75 -5.41 -5.72
N ILE A 114 13.08 -5.45 -5.83
CA ILE A 114 13.78 -6.10 -6.94
C ILE A 114 13.50 -7.60 -6.94
N THR A 115 13.59 -8.26 -5.78
CA THR A 115 13.28 -9.69 -5.65
C THR A 115 11.83 -9.99 -6.00
N GLY A 116 10.88 -9.22 -5.47
CA GLY A 116 9.47 -9.38 -5.79
C GLY A 116 9.19 -9.18 -7.29
N TYR A 117 9.84 -8.19 -7.92
CA TYR A 117 9.74 -8.02 -9.37
C TYR A 117 10.27 -9.22 -10.15
N LYS A 118 11.44 -9.76 -9.75
CA LYS A 118 12.03 -10.98 -10.34
C LYS A 118 11.10 -12.19 -10.18
N GLU A 119 10.47 -12.36 -9.01
CA GLU A 119 9.51 -13.43 -8.78
C GLU A 119 8.29 -13.29 -9.69
N LEU A 120 7.72 -12.08 -9.81
CA LEU A 120 6.55 -11.84 -10.66
C LEU A 120 6.80 -12.16 -12.15
N ILE A 121 7.99 -11.84 -12.67
CA ILE A 121 8.33 -12.15 -14.08
C ILE A 121 8.67 -13.64 -14.27
N ASN A 122 9.17 -14.32 -13.24
CA ASN A 122 9.61 -15.71 -13.32
C ASN A 122 8.48 -16.73 -13.05
N ILE A 123 7.28 -16.27 -12.68
CA ILE A 123 6.07 -17.09 -12.51
C ILE A 123 5.46 -17.50 -13.88
N ARG A 124 5.98 -16.99 -15.00
CA ARG A 124 5.45 -17.21 -16.35
C ARG A 124 6.13 -18.35 -17.10
#